data_AF-A0A1F9AAL7-F1
#
_entry.id   AF-A0A1F9AAL7-F1
#
_cell.length_a   1.000
_cell.length_b   1.000
_cell.length_c   1.000
_cell.angle_alpha   90.00
_cell.angle_beta   90.00
_cell.angle_gamma   90.00
#
_symmetry.space_group_name_H-M   'P 1'
#
loop_
_entity.id
_entity.type
_entity.pdbx_description
1 polymer ?
#
loop_
_entity_poly.entity_id
_entity_poly.type
_entity_poly.pdbx_seq_one_letter_code
_entity_poly.pdbx_strand_id
1 'polypeptide(L)'
;MGYDLLDHTGDIGIKVRADNVKGIFQEAARALFDIITDLAKIEVHLDWEIAVEGSGLEELMVAWLTELLYLHEVEEVLFCDFTLWEIDERSVRGVARGEKFDAGRHVIKTAVKAITYHQLEIQEKDGRWYAQIIFDV
;
A
#
# COMPACT_ATOMS: atom_id res chain seq x y z
N MET A 1 15.73 -33.45 -18.52
CA MET A 1 14.75 -32.48 -18.01
C MET A 1 15.05 -31.17 -18.72
N GLY A 2 14.13 -30.70 -19.56
CA GLY A 2 14.33 -29.51 -20.37
C GLY A 2 13.37 -28.43 -19.89
N TYR A 3 13.89 -27.49 -19.12
CA TYR A 3 13.24 -26.21 -18.86
C TYR A 3 14.36 -25.17 -18.70
N ASP A 4 14.12 -23.98 -19.23
CA ASP A 4 14.96 -22.80 -19.02
C ASP A 4 14.12 -21.79 -18.23
N LEU A 5 14.70 -21.28 -17.15
CA LEU A 5 14.08 -20.21 -16.38
C LEU A 5 14.37 -18.89 -17.11
N LEU A 6 13.31 -18.18 -17.48
CA LEU A 6 13.40 -16.82 -17.99
C LEU A 6 13.28 -15.86 -16.82
N ASP A 7 14.14 -14.85 -16.82
CA ASP A 7 14.13 -13.80 -15.81
C ASP A 7 12.87 -12.93 -16.01
N HIS A 8 12.01 -12.87 -15.00
CA HIS A 8 10.81 -12.06 -15.01
C HIS A 8 10.99 -10.94 -13.98
N THR A 9 11.45 -9.77 -14.44
CA THR A 9 11.58 -8.58 -13.60
C THR A 9 10.20 -7.93 -13.41
N GLY A 10 9.36 -8.57 -12.61
CA GLY A 10 7.99 -8.14 -12.28
C GLY A 10 7.91 -7.30 -11.00
N ASP A 11 8.97 -6.60 -10.61
CA ASP A 11 9.00 -5.86 -9.33
C ASP A 11 8.93 -4.33 -9.54
N ILE A 12 8.15 -3.65 -8.71
CA ILE A 12 8.12 -2.17 -8.62
C ILE A 12 8.56 -1.76 -7.21
N GLY A 13 9.64 -0.98 -7.14
CA GLY A 13 10.11 -0.39 -5.89
C GLY A 13 9.66 1.05 -5.70
N ILE A 14 9.16 1.38 -4.51
CA ILE A 14 8.83 2.75 -4.11
C ILE A 14 9.71 3.23 -2.96
N LYS A 15 9.89 4.56 -2.90
CA LYS A 15 10.47 5.26 -1.77
C LYS A 15 9.55 6.39 -1.36
N VAL A 16 9.09 6.36 -0.13
CA VAL A 16 8.20 7.38 0.45
C VAL A 16 8.90 8.09 1.61
N ARG A 17 8.48 9.32 1.87
CA ARG A 17 9.00 10.16 2.94
C ARG A 17 7.88 10.93 3.61
N ALA A 18 7.97 11.10 4.92
CA ALA A 18 7.00 11.89 5.68
C ALA A 18 7.64 12.49 6.95
N ASP A 19 6.92 13.41 7.59
CA ASP A 19 7.38 14.05 8.84
C ASP A 19 7.19 13.14 10.07
N ASN A 20 6.43 12.05 9.94
CA ASN A 20 6.19 11.10 11.03
C ASN A 20 5.86 9.69 10.48
N VAL A 21 5.88 8.70 11.36
CA VAL A 21 5.61 7.30 11.02
C VAL A 21 4.22 7.07 10.42
N LYS A 22 3.17 7.77 10.90
CA LYS A 22 1.82 7.67 10.32
C LYS A 22 1.83 8.10 8.86
N GLY A 23 2.49 9.22 8.58
CA GLY A 23 2.63 9.75 7.23
C GLY A 23 3.31 8.76 6.28
N ILE A 24 4.31 8.01 6.75
CA ILE A 24 4.95 6.98 5.92
C ILE A 24 3.97 5.89 5.49
N PHE A 25 3.12 5.41 6.38
CA PHE A 25 2.11 4.40 6.06
C PHE A 25 1.01 4.95 5.14
N GLN A 26 0.62 6.21 5.34
CA GLN A 26 -0.35 6.89 4.47
C GLN A 26 0.21 7.10 3.06
N GLU A 27 1.46 7.53 2.94
CA GLU A 27 2.13 7.73 1.65
C GLU A 27 2.40 6.39 0.94
N ALA A 28 2.76 5.33 1.67
CA ALA A 28 2.92 4.00 1.09
C ALA A 28 1.59 3.46 0.52
N ALA A 29 0.48 3.64 1.25
CA ALA A 29 -0.86 3.27 0.77
C ALA A 29 -1.27 4.10 -0.46
N ARG A 30 -1.00 5.41 -0.45
CA ARG A 30 -1.23 6.28 -1.61
C ARG A 30 -0.43 5.82 -2.82
N ALA A 31 0.85 5.47 -2.63
CA ALA A 31 1.72 5.00 -3.70
C ALA A 31 1.24 3.66 -4.28
N LEU A 32 0.76 2.73 -3.45
CA LEU A 32 0.15 1.48 -3.90
C LEU A 32 -0.99 1.74 -4.88
N PHE A 33 -1.95 2.60 -4.52
CA PHE A 33 -3.11 2.88 -5.40
C PHE A 33 -2.76 3.76 -6.61
N ASP A 34 -1.72 4.59 -6.54
CA ASP A 34 -1.23 5.36 -7.70
C ASP A 34 -0.55 4.47 -8.75
N ILE A 35 0.08 3.37 -8.31
CA ILE A 35 0.57 2.31 -9.21
C ILE A 35 -0.61 1.58 -9.85
N ILE A 36 -1.63 1.26 -9.06
CA ILE A 36 -2.81 0.52 -9.54
C ILE A 36 -3.63 1.34 -10.55
N THR A 37 -3.90 2.62 -10.28
CA THR A 37 -4.84 3.44 -11.06
C THR A 37 -4.51 4.94 -11.00
N ASP A 38 -5.30 5.78 -11.66
CA ASP A 38 -5.24 7.24 -11.51
C ASP A 38 -6.06 7.68 -10.29
N LEU A 39 -5.37 8.10 -9.22
CA LEU A 39 -6.01 8.56 -8.00
C LEU A 39 -6.96 9.75 -8.21
N ALA A 40 -6.72 10.60 -9.21
CA ALA A 40 -7.56 11.76 -9.48
C ALA A 40 -8.95 11.39 -10.03
N LYS A 41 -9.16 10.13 -10.40
CA LYS A 41 -10.44 9.58 -10.88
C LYS A 41 -11.27 8.95 -9.77
N ILE A 42 -10.71 8.77 -8.58
CA ILE A 42 -11.37 8.18 -7.43
C ILE A 42 -12.08 9.29 -6.65
N GLU A 43 -13.37 9.10 -6.42
CA GLU A 43 -14.17 9.95 -5.55
C GLU A 43 -14.34 9.29 -4.16
N VAL A 44 -14.34 10.11 -3.11
CA VAL A 44 -14.49 9.63 -1.73
C VAL A 44 -15.97 9.58 -1.35
N HIS A 45 -16.56 8.38 -1.42
CA HIS A 45 -17.97 8.13 -1.09
C HIS A 45 -18.15 7.19 0.10
N LEU A 46 -17.15 6.34 0.36
CA LEU A 46 -17.23 5.26 1.32
C LEU A 46 -15.94 5.20 2.16
N ASP A 47 -16.11 4.73 3.39
CA ASP A 47 -15.06 4.62 4.41
C ASP A 47 -14.94 3.15 4.85
N TRP A 48 -13.71 2.65 4.90
CA TRP A 48 -13.38 1.32 5.41
C TRP A 48 -12.42 1.46 6.59
N GLU A 49 -12.88 1.02 7.76
CA GLU A 49 -12.03 0.90 8.93
C GLU A 49 -11.11 -0.31 8.79
N ILE A 50 -9.82 -0.08 8.98
CA ILE A 50 -8.78 -1.08 8.86
C ILE A 50 -7.99 -1.10 10.15
N ALA A 51 -7.81 -2.31 10.69
CA ALA A 51 -7.02 -2.56 11.88
C ALA A 51 -6.15 -3.79 11.62
N VAL A 52 -4.83 -3.63 11.74
CA VAL A 52 -3.86 -4.71 11.57
C VAL A 52 -2.94 -4.77 12.78
N GLU A 53 -2.43 -5.97 13.05
CA GLU A 53 -1.47 -6.25 14.12
C GLU A 53 -0.18 -6.82 13.51
N GLY A 54 0.94 -6.68 14.23
CA GLY A 54 2.26 -7.14 13.80
C GLY A 54 3.30 -6.99 14.89
N SER A 55 4.55 -7.31 14.59
CA SER A 55 5.69 -7.24 15.52
C SER A 55 6.78 -6.32 14.97
N GLY A 56 6.49 -5.02 14.93
CA GLY A 56 7.37 -3.97 14.43
C GLY A 56 6.85 -3.28 13.18
N LEU A 57 7.45 -2.14 12.84
CA LEU A 57 6.96 -1.26 11.78
C LEU A 57 6.95 -1.92 10.39
N GLU A 58 7.93 -2.76 10.09
CA GLU A 58 8.04 -3.44 8.79
C GLU A 58 6.91 -4.46 8.60
N GLU A 59 6.67 -5.31 9.58
CA GLU A 59 5.55 -6.26 9.56
C GLU A 59 4.20 -5.55 9.50
N LEU A 60 4.04 -4.46 10.26
CA LEU A 60 2.84 -3.64 10.21
C LEU A 60 2.63 -2.99 8.84
N MET A 61 3.71 -2.53 8.17
CA MET A 61 3.62 -1.96 6.83
C MET A 61 3.15 -3.00 5.81
N VAL A 62 3.71 -4.21 5.86
CA VAL A 62 3.28 -5.30 4.98
C VAL A 62 1.83 -5.66 5.27
N ALA A 63 1.45 -5.83 6.53
CA ALA A 63 0.07 -6.16 6.91
C ALA A 63 -0.92 -5.09 6.46
N TRP A 64 -0.59 -3.81 6.67
CA TRP A 64 -1.40 -2.66 6.27
C TRP A 64 -1.63 -2.61 4.76
N LEU A 65 -0.57 -2.71 3.95
CA LEU A 65 -0.67 -2.67 2.49
C LEU A 65 -1.32 -3.94 1.93
N THR A 66 -1.11 -5.09 2.57
CA THR A 66 -1.73 -6.36 2.17
C THR A 66 -3.25 -6.32 2.39
N GLU A 67 -3.70 -5.79 3.52
CA GLU A 67 -5.14 -5.64 3.80
C GLU A 67 -5.81 -4.70 2.80
N LEU A 68 -5.14 -3.59 2.47
CA LEU A 68 -5.60 -2.66 1.43
C LEU A 68 -5.68 -3.32 0.05
N LEU A 69 -4.66 -4.12 -0.31
CA LEU A 69 -4.65 -4.87 -1.56
C LEU A 69 -5.75 -5.93 -1.59
N TYR A 70 -5.97 -6.64 -0.48
CA TYR A 70 -7.06 -7.60 -0.34
C TYR A 70 -8.43 -6.94 -0.59
N LEU A 71 -8.69 -5.79 0.04
CA LEU A 71 -9.93 -5.04 -0.18
C LEU A 71 -10.07 -4.58 -1.65
N HIS A 72 -8.96 -4.23 -2.29
CA HIS A 72 -8.97 -3.92 -3.71
C HIS A 72 -9.35 -5.13 -4.57
N GLU A 73 -8.71 -6.28 -4.37
CA GLU A 73 -8.89 -7.47 -5.20
C GLU A 73 -10.23 -8.18 -4.96
N VAL A 74 -10.70 -8.21 -3.72
CA VAL A 74 -11.88 -9.00 -3.33
C VAL A 74 -13.15 -8.17 -3.32
N GLU A 75 -13.09 -6.94 -2.80
CA GLU A 75 -14.27 -6.07 -2.69
C GLU A 75 -14.39 -5.08 -3.86
N GLU A 76 -13.44 -5.14 -4.80
CA GLU A 76 -13.32 -4.25 -5.96
C GLU A 76 -13.32 -2.77 -5.55
N VAL A 77 -12.55 -2.42 -4.53
CA VAL A 77 -12.48 -1.05 -3.98
C VAL A 77 -11.21 -0.34 -4.45
N LEU A 78 -11.29 0.97 -4.65
CA LEU A 78 -10.15 1.85 -4.88
C LEU A 78 -10.12 2.92 -3.80
N PHE A 79 -8.94 3.16 -3.23
CA PHE A 79 -8.72 4.15 -2.18
C PHE A 79 -7.84 5.30 -2.67
N CYS A 80 -8.14 6.52 -2.23
CA CYS A 80 -7.32 7.70 -2.51
C CYS A 80 -7.00 8.56 -1.28
N ASP A 81 -7.63 8.25 -0.14
CA ASP A 81 -7.42 8.97 1.11
C ASP A 81 -7.28 7.98 2.28
N PHE A 82 -6.31 8.25 3.15
CA PHE A 82 -5.93 7.36 4.24
C PHE A 82 -5.70 8.20 5.50
N THR A 83 -6.32 7.83 6.60
CA THR A 83 -6.14 8.50 7.89
C THR A 83 -5.87 7.47 8.98
N LEU A 84 -4.72 7.58 9.65
CA LEU A 84 -4.35 6.70 10.75
C LEU A 84 -4.62 7.35 12.11
N TRP A 85 -5.48 6.73 12.90
CA TRP A 85 -5.78 7.18 14.26
C TRP A 85 -4.75 6.66 15.26
N GLU A 86 -4.29 5.43 15.07
CA GLU A 86 -3.37 4.74 15.98
C GLU A 86 -2.25 4.06 15.19
N ILE A 87 -1.03 4.19 15.68
CA ILE A 87 0.13 3.42 15.22
C ILE A 87 1.09 3.27 16.40
N ASP A 88 1.51 2.03 16.65
CA ASP A 88 2.59 1.70 17.55
C ASP A 88 3.41 0.54 16.97
N GLU A 89 4.27 -0.09 17.79
CA GLU A 89 5.10 -1.21 17.33
C GLU A 89 4.31 -2.52 17.15
N ARG A 90 3.02 -2.55 17.49
CA ARG A 90 2.19 -3.77 17.49
C ARG A 90 0.93 -3.67 16.65
N SER A 91 0.46 -2.47 16.36
CA SER A 91 -0.80 -2.27 15.67
C SER A 91 -0.85 -0.97 14.86
N VAL A 92 -1.64 -1.01 13.80
CA VAL A 92 -2.05 0.15 13.00
C VAL A 92 -3.56 0.15 12.90
N ARG A 93 -4.18 1.31 13.15
CA ARG A 93 -5.62 1.51 12.96
C ARG A 93 -5.90 2.80 12.24
N GLY A 94 -6.81 2.74 11.29
CA GLY A 94 -7.23 3.90 10.54
C GLY A 94 -8.40 3.63 9.62
N VAL A 95 -8.64 4.59 8.75
CA VAL A 95 -9.67 4.54 7.73
C VAL A 95 -9.03 4.76 6.35
N ALA A 96 -9.41 3.93 5.40
CA ALA A 96 -9.16 4.13 3.98
C ALA A 96 -10.48 4.55 3.32
N ARG A 97 -10.43 5.60 2.48
CA ARG A 97 -11.60 6.18 1.85
C ARG A 97 -11.46 6.22 0.34
N GLY A 98 -12.59 6.01 -0.32
CA GLY A 98 -12.67 5.95 -1.77
C GLY A 98 -14.02 5.40 -2.20
N GLU A 99 -14.01 4.48 -3.15
CA GLU A 99 -15.22 3.95 -3.76
C GLU A 99 -15.00 2.61 -4.47
N LYS A 100 -16.09 1.98 -4.92
CA LYS A 100 -16.00 0.77 -5.74
C LYS A 100 -15.47 1.09 -7.15
N PHE A 101 -14.82 0.10 -7.74
CA PHE A 101 -14.34 0.15 -9.10
C PHE A 101 -15.50 0.35 -10.09
N ASP A 102 -15.32 1.29 -11.02
CA ASP A 102 -16.24 1.57 -12.12
C ASP A 102 -15.44 1.54 -13.42
N ALA A 103 -15.71 0.54 -14.26
CA ALA A 103 -15.02 0.35 -15.54
C ALA A 103 -15.22 1.51 -16.54
N GLY A 104 -16.23 2.36 -16.35
CA GLY A 104 -16.46 3.54 -17.17
C GLY A 104 -15.59 4.74 -16.80
N ARG A 105 -15.04 4.77 -15.58
CA ARG A 105 -14.24 5.88 -15.06
C ARG A 105 -12.81 5.50 -14.70
N HIS A 106 -12.59 4.29 -14.20
CA HIS A 106 -11.32 3.83 -13.67
C HIS A 106 -10.57 2.94 -14.66
N VAL A 107 -9.24 3.13 -14.74
CA VAL A 107 -8.35 2.33 -15.59
C VAL A 107 -7.27 1.73 -14.71
N ILE A 108 -7.22 0.40 -14.65
CA ILE A 108 -6.15 -0.31 -13.95
C ILE A 108 -4.89 -0.28 -14.83
N LYS A 109 -3.86 0.42 -14.36
CA LYS A 109 -2.57 0.58 -15.04
C LYS A 109 -1.65 -0.60 -14.78
N THR A 110 -1.65 -1.09 -13.55
CA THR A 110 -0.76 -2.16 -13.09
C THR A 110 -1.49 -2.99 -12.05
N ALA A 111 -1.45 -4.32 -12.18
CA ALA A 111 -1.97 -5.23 -11.17
C ALA A 111 -0.83 -5.53 -10.19
N VAL A 112 -0.95 -5.05 -8.95
CA VAL A 112 -0.02 -5.45 -7.88
C VAL A 112 -0.51 -6.78 -7.32
N LYS A 113 0.36 -7.78 -7.28
CA LYS A 113 0.05 -9.14 -6.81
C LYS A 113 0.36 -9.35 -5.34
N ALA A 114 1.45 -8.76 -4.85
CA ALA A 114 1.87 -8.94 -3.47
C ALA A 114 2.74 -7.80 -2.95
N ILE A 115 2.64 -7.58 -1.64
CA ILE A 115 3.53 -6.72 -0.87
C ILE A 115 4.63 -7.60 -0.30
N THR A 116 5.90 -7.29 -0.58
CA THR A 116 7.01 -8.14 -0.18
C THR A 116 7.82 -7.53 0.97
N TYR A 117 8.46 -8.39 1.77
CA TYR A 117 9.50 -7.99 2.71
C TYR A 117 10.86 -7.74 2.01
N HIS A 118 10.95 -7.97 0.70
CA HIS A 118 12.21 -7.84 -0.02
C HIS A 118 12.66 -6.38 -0.06
N GLN A 119 13.81 -6.09 0.56
CA GLN A 119 14.35 -4.74 0.67
C GLN A 119 13.37 -3.73 1.31
N LEU A 120 12.46 -4.22 2.14
CA LEU A 120 11.64 -3.37 2.99
C LEU A 120 12.56 -2.72 4.03
N GLU A 121 12.48 -1.41 4.15
CA GLU A 121 13.24 -0.65 5.13
C GLU A 121 12.40 0.53 5.60
N ILE A 122 12.31 0.74 6.91
CA ILE A 122 11.68 1.91 7.50
C ILE A 122 12.67 2.53 8.48
N GLN A 123 13.00 3.81 8.28
CA GLN A 123 13.99 4.50 9.11
C GLN A 123 13.63 5.96 9.36
N GLU A 124 13.98 6.43 10.55
CA GLU A 124 14.01 7.85 10.89
C GLU A 124 15.42 8.40 10.71
N LYS A 125 15.54 9.50 9.97
CA LYS A 125 16.80 10.23 9.78
C LYS A 125 16.55 11.73 9.84
N ASP A 126 17.28 12.41 10.72
CA ASP A 126 17.24 13.87 10.90
C ASP A 126 15.81 14.42 11.13
N GLY A 127 14.99 13.69 11.91
CA GLY A 127 13.60 14.05 12.21
C GLY A 127 12.63 13.86 11.05
N ARG A 128 13.02 13.10 10.02
CA ARG A 128 12.16 12.69 8.90
C ARG A 128 12.13 11.19 8.78
N TRP A 129 10.99 10.67 8.37
CA TRP A 129 10.78 9.25 8.17
C TRP A 129 10.87 8.91 6.68
N TYR A 130 11.44 7.74 6.41
CA TYR A 130 11.61 7.17 5.08
C TYR A 130 11.18 5.71 5.09
N ALA A 131 10.54 5.27 4.01
CA ALA A 131 10.33 3.85 3.77
C ALA A 131 10.62 3.46 2.33
N GLN A 132 11.17 2.28 2.15
CA GLN A 132 11.33 1.62 0.86
C GLN A 132 10.49 0.33 0.86
N ILE A 133 9.69 0.12 -0.18
CA ILE A 133 8.85 -1.07 -0.34
C ILE A 133 9.00 -1.60 -1.77
N ILE A 134 9.04 -2.93 -1.93
CA ILE A 134 9.01 -3.61 -3.22
C ILE A 134 7.69 -4.36 -3.38
N PHE A 135 7.00 -4.10 -4.48
CA PHE A 135 5.77 -4.75 -4.90
C PHE A 135 6.05 -5.75 -6.02
N ASP A 136 5.44 -6.93 -5.95
CA ASP A 136 5.36 -7.89 -7.05
C ASP A 136 4.15 -7.52 -7.92
N VAL A 137 4.34 -7.41 -9.24
CA VAL A 137 3.32 -7.00 -10.24
C VAL A 137 3.15 -8.03 -11.35
#